data_AF-A0A267DGL5-F1
#
_entry.id   AF-A0A267DGL5-F1
#
_cell.length_a   1.000
_cell.length_b   1.000
_cell.length_c   1.000
_cell.angle_alpha   90.00
_cell.angle_beta   90.00
_cell.angle_gamma   90.00
#
_symmetry.space_group_name_H-M   'P 1'
#
loop_
_entity.id
_entity.type
_entity.pdbx_description
1 polymer ?
#
loop_
_entity_poly.entity_id
_entity_poly.type
_entity_poly.pdbx_seq_one_letter_code
_entity_poly.pdbx_strand_id
1 'polypeptide(L)'
;MARPTYLGCYNDDDDDDDIDLDGLSGFSQIGPYSVSNTRVTDGTAMTPELCGAICALVNFGYSGVQNNFDCYCGNSYGSLDRDLESNCNKPCAGDATKICGGSNRNSVYALTYLASKNTYMMIDQSNQPVKCDLTVHWLGLTRLFVARPSAAPETTAKPLSSQSDWSTATCWRSPTRQPA
;
A
#
# COMPACT_ATOMS: atom_id res chain seq x y z
N MET A 1 -9.68 -0.79 -2.85
CA MET A 1 -9.36 -0.44 -1.44
C MET A 1 -8.83 -1.71 -0.80
N ALA A 2 -7.66 -1.66 -0.16
CA ALA A 2 -7.16 -2.82 0.58
C ALA A 2 -7.88 -2.92 1.93
N ARG A 3 -8.20 -4.15 2.34
CA ARG A 3 -8.81 -4.44 3.62
C ARG A 3 -7.80 -5.20 4.49
N PRO A 4 -7.26 -4.59 5.56
CA PRO A 4 -6.32 -5.26 6.44
C PRO A 4 -7.02 -6.34 7.26
N THR A 5 -6.39 -7.50 7.38
CA THR A 5 -6.84 -8.63 8.21
C THR A 5 -5.74 -8.96 9.21
N TYR A 6 -6.04 -8.86 10.51
CA TYR A 6 -5.03 -9.05 11.55
C TYR A 6 -4.47 -10.47 11.55
N LEU A 7 -3.15 -10.59 11.56
CA LEU A 7 -2.44 -11.85 11.59
C LEU A 7 -1.86 -12.16 12.98
N GLY A 8 -1.43 -11.14 13.73
CA GLY A 8 -0.88 -11.31 15.07
C GLY A 8 0.17 -10.26 15.42
N CYS A 9 0.72 -10.42 16.63
CA CYS A 9 1.87 -9.68 17.12
C CYS A 9 3.18 -10.38 16.73
N TYR A 10 4.15 -9.64 16.20
CA TYR A 10 5.46 -10.15 15.77
C TYR A 10 6.59 -9.30 16.32
N ASN A 11 7.74 -9.94 16.58
CA ASN A 11 8.94 -9.21 16.98
C ASN A 11 9.46 -8.36 15.81
N ASP A 12 10.00 -7.19 16.13
CA ASP A 12 10.66 -6.27 15.20
C ASP A 12 11.79 -5.58 15.96
N ASP A 13 12.74 -6.39 16.45
CA ASP A 13 13.88 -5.89 17.21
C ASP A 13 14.82 -5.15 16.25
N ASP A 14 14.91 -3.83 16.41
CA ASP A 14 15.72 -2.91 15.57
C ASP A 14 17.25 -3.15 15.62
N ASP A 15 17.71 -4.16 16.37
CA ASP A 15 19.13 -4.42 16.65
C ASP A 15 19.81 -5.34 15.61
N ASP A 16 19.04 -5.98 14.71
CA ASP A 16 19.55 -6.84 13.64
C ASP A 16 19.06 -6.33 12.26
N ASP A 17 19.86 -6.52 11.20
CA ASP A 17 19.54 -6.13 9.81
C ASP A 17 18.28 -6.82 9.22
N ASP A 18 17.54 -7.58 10.04
CA ASP A 18 16.36 -8.38 9.70
C ASP A 18 15.04 -7.65 10.02
N ILE A 19 14.94 -6.38 9.62
CA ILE A 19 13.71 -5.61 9.79
C ILE A 19 12.59 -6.22 8.93
N ASP A 20 11.50 -6.63 9.57
CA ASP A 20 10.33 -7.13 8.87
C ASP A 20 9.57 -5.96 8.23
N LEU A 21 8.82 -6.23 7.14
CA LEU A 21 8.05 -5.19 6.44
C LEU A 21 8.91 -4.00 5.95
N ASP A 22 10.10 -4.31 5.42
CA ASP A 22 11.13 -3.41 4.90
C ASP A 22 10.84 -2.83 3.50
N GLY A 23 9.65 -3.09 2.94
CA GLY A 23 9.30 -2.82 1.55
C GLY A 23 9.40 -1.34 1.16
N LEU A 24 9.44 -0.42 2.12
CA LEU A 24 9.65 1.01 1.86
C LEU A 24 11.13 1.40 1.75
N SER A 25 12.05 0.45 1.76
CA SER A 25 13.47 0.71 1.48
C SER A 25 13.65 1.41 0.13
N GLY A 26 14.39 2.53 0.15
CA GLY A 26 14.63 3.37 -1.02
C GLY A 26 13.48 4.31 -1.40
N PHE A 27 12.33 4.27 -0.73
CA PHE A 27 11.26 5.25 -0.93
C PHE A 27 11.52 6.52 -0.12
N SER A 28 11.31 7.68 -0.74
CA SER A 28 11.28 8.98 -0.04
C SER A 28 9.85 9.47 0.23
N GLN A 29 8.87 9.00 -0.56
CA GLN A 29 7.48 9.43 -0.45
C GLN A 29 6.52 8.40 -1.08
N ILE A 30 5.33 8.25 -0.51
CA ILE A 30 4.22 7.46 -1.05
C ILE A 30 2.96 8.33 -1.04
N GLY A 31 2.52 8.79 -2.21
CA GLY A 31 1.42 9.76 -2.29
C GLY A 31 1.72 11.00 -1.43
N PRO A 32 0.85 11.40 -0.49
CA PRO A 32 1.12 12.54 0.39
C PRO A 32 2.04 12.22 1.59
N TYR A 33 2.42 10.96 1.80
CA TYR A 33 3.14 10.52 3.00
C TYR A 33 4.64 10.49 2.77
N SER A 34 5.39 11.15 3.66
CA SER A 34 6.86 11.08 3.65
C SER A 34 7.32 9.73 4.23
N VAL A 35 8.35 9.15 3.62
CA VAL A 35 8.97 7.91 4.09
C VAL A 35 10.33 8.24 4.70
N SER A 36 10.59 7.68 5.88
CA SER A 36 11.87 7.81 6.59
C SER A 36 12.16 6.49 7.28
N ASN A 37 13.41 6.01 7.22
CA ASN A 37 13.82 4.73 7.83
C ASN A 37 12.84 3.60 7.54
N THR A 38 12.51 3.41 6.26
CA THR A 38 11.60 2.36 5.75
C THR A 38 10.19 2.34 6.36
N ARG A 39 9.73 3.46 6.93
CA ARG A 39 8.39 3.61 7.48
C ARG A 39 7.73 4.94 7.16
N VAL A 40 6.42 4.99 7.35
CA VAL A 40 5.63 6.22 7.42
C VAL A 40 5.21 6.44 8.86
N THR A 41 5.44 7.65 9.38
CA THR A 41 5.08 8.03 10.75
C THR A 41 3.94 9.06 10.74
N ASP A 42 2.86 8.80 11.48
CA ASP A 42 1.79 9.77 11.71
C ASP A 42 1.32 9.74 13.18
N GLY A 43 1.79 10.72 13.96
CA GLY A 43 1.50 10.82 15.39
C GLY A 43 0.07 11.21 15.75
N THR A 44 -0.83 11.40 14.79
CA THR A 44 -2.20 11.89 15.03
C THR A 44 -3.30 11.11 14.34
N ALA A 45 -3.03 10.50 13.19
CA ALA A 45 -4.04 9.83 12.37
C ALA A 45 -3.77 8.33 12.17
N MET A 46 -2.64 7.80 12.66
CA MET A 46 -2.28 6.41 12.40
C MET A 46 -3.33 5.43 12.93
N THR A 47 -3.71 4.47 12.08
CA THR A 47 -4.60 3.35 12.34
C THR A 47 -4.21 2.17 11.45
N PRO A 48 -4.61 0.92 11.76
CA PRO A 48 -4.34 -0.23 10.87
C PRO A 48 -4.92 -0.04 9.47
N GLU A 49 -6.09 0.60 9.36
CA GLU A 49 -6.72 0.88 8.07
C GLU A 49 -5.98 1.95 7.28
N LEU A 50 -5.51 3.00 7.94
CA LEU A 50 -4.67 4.01 7.28
C LEU A 50 -3.37 3.38 6.79
N CYS A 51 -2.68 2.61 7.64
CA CYS A 51 -1.44 1.96 7.26
C CYS A 51 -1.66 0.98 6.09
N GLY A 52 -2.70 0.14 6.16
CA GLY A 52 -3.06 -0.74 5.06
C GLY A 52 -3.40 0.00 3.76
N ALA A 53 -4.01 1.19 3.84
CA ALA A 53 -4.27 2.03 2.67
C ALA A 53 -2.98 2.65 2.10
N ILE A 54 -2.03 3.05 2.93
CA ILE A 54 -0.70 3.53 2.52
C ILE A 54 0.05 2.42 1.76
N CYS A 55 0.16 1.24 2.37
CA CYS A 55 0.84 0.10 1.76
C CYS A 55 0.17 -0.38 0.46
N ALA A 56 -1.14 -0.16 0.33
CA ALA A 56 -1.88 -0.46 -0.89
C ALA A 56 -1.59 0.50 -2.06
N LEU A 57 -1.05 1.70 -1.82
CA LEU A 57 -0.64 2.63 -2.88
C LEU A 57 0.52 2.08 -3.73
N VAL A 58 1.29 1.19 -3.14
CA VAL A 58 2.49 0.57 -3.71
C VAL A 58 2.37 -0.96 -3.76
N ASN A 59 1.14 -1.48 -3.59
CA ASN A 59 0.76 -2.87 -3.82
C ASN A 59 1.50 -3.92 -2.98
N PHE A 60 1.75 -3.64 -1.69
CA PHE A 60 2.34 -4.62 -0.77
C PHE A 60 1.34 -5.68 -0.29
N GLY A 61 1.81 -6.89 -0.01
CA GLY A 61 0.97 -7.97 0.53
C GLY A 61 0.57 -7.76 1.99
N TYR A 62 1.40 -7.03 2.74
CA TYR A 62 1.28 -6.88 4.19
C TYR A 62 1.50 -5.44 4.63
N SER A 63 0.89 -5.10 5.75
CA SER A 63 1.13 -3.86 6.49
C SER A 63 1.36 -4.17 7.96
N GLY A 64 2.18 -3.39 8.63
CA GLY A 64 2.40 -3.47 10.07
C GLY A 64 2.32 -2.09 10.71
N VAL A 65 1.73 -2.03 11.90
CA VAL A 65 1.73 -0.82 12.72
C VAL A 65 2.55 -1.08 13.99
N GLN A 66 3.36 -0.08 14.36
CA GLN A 66 4.27 -0.13 15.50
C GLN A 66 4.17 1.15 16.33
N ASN A 67 4.43 1.02 17.63
CA ASN A 67 4.65 2.14 18.54
C ASN A 67 3.60 3.26 18.43
N ASN A 68 2.32 2.90 18.31
CA ASN A 68 1.15 3.79 18.18
C ASN A 68 1.00 4.50 16.83
N PHE A 69 2.09 4.83 16.13
CA PHE A 69 2.09 5.82 15.04
C PHE A 69 2.93 5.46 13.82
N ASP A 70 3.71 4.38 13.85
CA ASP A 70 4.55 3.97 12.74
C ASP A 70 3.84 2.94 11.86
N CYS A 71 4.04 3.06 10.55
CA CYS A 71 3.49 2.18 9.52
C CYS A 71 4.60 1.63 8.63
N TYR A 72 4.61 0.30 8.52
CA TYR A 72 5.54 -0.48 7.73
C TYR A 72 4.78 -1.27 6.66
N CYS A 73 5.42 -1.49 5.53
CA CYS A 73 4.81 -2.15 4.38
C CYS A 73 5.78 -3.18 3.80
N GLY A 74 5.32 -4.36 3.43
CA GLY A 74 6.21 -5.35 2.83
C GLY A 74 5.50 -6.53 2.20
N ASN A 75 6.29 -7.41 1.60
CA ASN A 75 5.83 -8.68 1.03
C ASN A 75 6.26 -9.90 1.86
N SER A 76 6.96 -9.67 2.96
CA SER A 76 7.43 -10.64 3.95
C SER A 76 7.22 -10.07 5.35
N TYR A 77 7.04 -10.97 6.31
CA TYR A 77 6.95 -10.68 7.75
C TYR A 77 7.26 -11.96 8.53
N GLY A 78 7.59 -11.82 9.81
CA GLY A 78 7.74 -12.89 10.77
C GLY A 78 9.11 -13.56 10.76
N SER A 79 10.15 -12.91 10.26
CA SER A 79 11.54 -13.43 10.36
C SER A 79 11.97 -13.59 11.82
N LEU A 80 11.48 -12.72 12.70
CA LEU A 80 11.81 -12.68 14.13
C LEU A 80 10.79 -13.42 15.02
N ASP A 81 10.00 -14.33 14.46
CA ASP A 81 8.93 -15.09 15.12
C ASP A 81 7.75 -14.25 15.65
N ARG A 82 6.65 -14.96 15.96
CA ARG A 82 5.45 -14.40 16.58
C ARG A 82 5.71 -14.13 18.07
N ASP A 83 5.19 -13.03 18.59
CA ASP A 83 5.25 -12.66 20.01
C ASP A 83 3.86 -12.77 20.70
N LEU A 84 3.83 -12.55 22.01
CA LEU A 84 2.61 -12.44 22.80
C LEU A 84 1.80 -11.20 22.40
N GLU A 85 0.50 -11.39 22.21
CA GLU A 85 -0.45 -10.30 21.91
C GLU A 85 -0.41 -9.18 22.96
N SER A 86 -0.05 -9.49 24.21
CA SER A 86 0.10 -8.49 25.27
C SER A 86 1.25 -7.51 25.04
N ASN A 87 2.21 -7.82 24.16
CA ASN A 87 3.32 -6.93 23.82
C ASN A 87 2.93 -5.95 22.70
N CYS A 88 1.97 -6.33 21.84
CA CYS A 88 1.30 -5.41 20.94
C CYS A 88 0.07 -4.80 21.65
N ASN A 89 0.30 -3.86 22.55
CA ASN A 89 -0.75 -3.28 23.41
C ASN A 89 -0.89 -1.76 23.29
N LYS A 90 -0.19 -1.13 22.34
CA LYS A 90 -0.19 0.31 22.20
C LYS A 90 -1.47 0.78 21.48
N PRO A 91 -2.25 1.71 22.05
CA PRO A 91 -3.39 2.28 21.35
C PRO A 91 -2.94 3.12 20.15
N CYS A 92 -3.66 3.04 19.05
CA CYS A 92 -3.34 3.82 17.85
C CYS A 92 -3.49 5.33 18.08
N ALA A 93 -2.61 6.12 17.47
CA ALA A 93 -2.65 7.57 17.56
C ALA A 93 -3.96 8.17 17.01
N GLY A 94 -4.48 7.62 15.91
CA GLY A 94 -5.73 8.08 15.27
C GLY A 94 -7.00 7.45 15.82
N ASP A 95 -6.90 6.35 16.58
CA ASP A 95 -8.05 5.66 17.17
C ASP A 95 -7.62 4.81 18.38
N ALA A 96 -7.80 5.34 19.58
CA ALA A 96 -7.40 4.65 20.81
C ALA A 96 -8.20 3.37 21.11
N THR A 97 -9.26 3.06 20.36
CA THR A 97 -9.98 1.79 20.45
C THR A 97 -9.30 0.65 19.70
N LYS A 98 -8.27 0.96 18.91
CA LYS A 98 -7.47 0.01 18.12
C LYS A 98 -6.06 -0.08 18.66
N ILE A 99 -5.42 -1.20 18.34
CA ILE A 99 -4.04 -1.49 18.71
C ILE A 99 -3.13 -1.26 17.50
N CYS A 100 -2.02 -0.56 17.74
CA CYS A 100 -0.99 -0.23 16.76
C CYS A 100 0.40 -0.69 17.25
N GLY A 101 0.53 -2.01 17.43
CA GLY A 101 1.79 -2.66 17.80
C GLY A 101 2.22 -2.43 19.24
N GLY A 102 3.52 -2.53 19.45
CA GLY A 102 4.26 -2.32 20.70
C GLY A 102 5.53 -1.52 20.47
N SER A 103 6.34 -1.33 21.51
CA SER A 103 7.74 -0.94 21.29
C SER A 103 8.44 -2.11 20.61
N ASN A 104 8.96 -1.90 19.41
CA ASN A 104 9.70 -2.90 18.62
C ASN A 104 8.86 -4.16 18.35
N ARG A 105 7.53 -4.02 18.27
CA ARG A 105 6.58 -5.11 18.02
C ARG A 105 5.55 -4.68 17.00
N ASN A 106 5.43 -5.45 15.94
CA ASN A 106 4.50 -5.16 14.85
C ASN A 106 3.18 -5.90 15.06
N SER A 107 2.08 -5.15 15.08
CA SER A 107 0.77 -5.73 14.78
C SER A 107 0.67 -5.87 13.26
N VAL A 108 0.74 -7.10 12.75
CA VAL A 108 0.84 -7.38 11.31
C VAL A 108 -0.53 -7.72 10.72
N TYR A 109 -0.79 -7.22 9.51
CA TYR A 109 -2.03 -7.41 8.78
C TYR A 109 -1.77 -7.88 7.34
N ALA A 110 -2.53 -8.89 6.90
CA ALA A 110 -2.62 -9.25 5.49
C ALA A 110 -3.53 -8.25 4.76
N LEU A 111 -3.08 -7.77 3.60
CA LEU A 111 -3.85 -6.87 2.76
C LEU A 111 -4.64 -7.68 1.73
N THR A 112 -5.95 -7.75 1.93
CA THR A 112 -6.85 -8.26 0.90
C THR A 112 -7.27 -7.12 -0.01
N TYR A 113 -6.84 -7.18 -1.26
CA TYR A 113 -7.30 -6.29 -2.30
C TYR A 113 -8.68 -6.77 -2.75
N LEU A 114 -9.72 -6.11 -2.24
CA LEU A 114 -11.07 -6.36 -2.72
C LEU A 114 -11.09 -5.94 -4.20
N ALA A 115 -11.13 -6.93 -5.08
CA ALA A 115 -11.36 -6.79 -6.51
C ALA A 115 -12.82 -6.33 -6.76
N SER A 116 -13.24 -5.21 -6.16
CA SER A 116 -14.52 -4.60 -6.44
C SER A 116 -14.34 -3.63 -7.60
N LYS A 117 -14.54 -4.21 -8.79
CA LYS A 117 -14.21 -3.69 -10.13
C LYS A 117 -12.71 -3.82 -10.40
N ASN A 118 -12.37 -4.10 -11.66
CA ASN A 118 -11.01 -4.27 -12.15
C ASN A 118 -10.23 -2.96 -11.94
N THR A 119 -9.96 -2.55 -10.71
CA THR A 119 -9.57 -1.19 -10.40
C THR A 119 -8.35 -1.20 -9.51
N TYR A 120 -7.26 -0.65 -10.01
CA TYR A 120 -5.93 -0.65 -9.43
C TYR A 120 -5.57 0.77 -8.99
N MET A 121 -4.74 0.91 -7.97
CA MET A 121 -4.15 2.20 -7.61
C MET A 121 -2.71 2.21 -8.10
N MET A 122 -2.34 3.25 -8.85
CA MET A 122 -0.98 3.45 -9.34
C MET A 122 -0.51 4.85 -8.96
N ILE A 123 0.80 5.10 -9.03
CA ILE A 123 1.39 6.42 -8.82
C ILE A 123 1.67 7.05 -10.19
N ASP A 124 1.21 8.29 -10.40
CA ASP A 124 1.52 9.04 -11.63
C ASP A 124 2.93 9.67 -11.59
N GLN A 125 3.35 10.28 -12.70
CA GLN A 125 4.67 10.93 -12.80
C GLN A 125 4.86 12.13 -11.84
N SER A 126 3.78 12.60 -11.20
CA SER A 126 3.80 13.65 -10.18
C SER A 126 3.68 13.09 -8.75
N ASN A 127 3.96 11.80 -8.59
CA ASN A 127 3.88 11.10 -7.31
C ASN A 127 2.47 11.10 -6.68
N GLN A 128 1.41 11.27 -7.49
CA GLN A 128 0.04 11.29 -7.00
C GLN A 128 -0.66 9.94 -7.22
N PRO A 129 -1.49 9.48 -6.26
CA PRO A 129 -2.33 8.31 -6.46
C PRO A 129 -3.36 8.52 -7.56
N VAL A 130 -3.38 7.61 -8.53
CA VAL A 130 -4.37 7.54 -9.61
C VAL A 130 -5.10 6.20 -9.58
N LYS A 131 -6.40 6.24 -9.86
CA LYS A 131 -7.27 5.06 -9.87
C LYS A 131 -7.40 4.56 -11.30
N CYS A 132 -7.03 3.32 -11.57
CA CYS A 132 -7.01 2.75 -12.91
C CYS A 132 -7.99 1.60 -13.07
N ASP A 133 -8.93 1.69 -14.02
CA ASP A 133 -9.81 0.59 -14.40
C ASP A 133 -9.20 -0.24 -15.55
N LEU A 134 -9.18 -1.55 -15.36
CA LEU A 134 -8.83 -2.61 -16.30
C LEU A 134 -10.13 -3.09 -16.96
N THR A 135 -10.57 -2.43 -18.03
CA THR A 135 -11.74 -2.89 -18.78
C THR A 135 -11.34 -4.01 -19.74
N VAL A 136 -11.93 -5.20 -19.58
CA VAL A 136 -11.77 -6.31 -20.55
C VAL A 136 -12.77 -6.11 -21.69
N HIS A 137 -12.29 -5.97 -22.93
CA HIS A 137 -13.15 -5.86 -24.11
C HIS A 137 -13.17 -7.19 -24.89
N TRP A 138 -14.37 -7.66 -25.24
CA TRP A 138 -14.56 -8.86 -26.08
C TRP A 138 -14.53 -8.46 -27.56
N LEU A 139 -13.45 -8.82 -28.27
CA LEU A 139 -13.38 -8.76 -29.73
C LEU A 139 -13.34 -10.18 -30.31
N GLY A 140 -14.43 -10.93 -30.14
CA GLY A 140 -14.61 -12.28 -30.72
C GLY A 140 -14.20 -13.48 -29.83
N LEU A 141 -14.11 -14.65 -30.47
CA LEU A 141 -14.00 -15.98 -29.82
C LEU A 141 -12.59 -16.39 -29.34
N THR A 142 -11.58 -15.57 -29.59
CA THR A 142 -10.22 -15.77 -29.06
C THR A 142 -9.95 -14.79 -27.93
N ARG A 143 -9.54 -15.30 -26.77
CA ARG A 143 -9.04 -14.46 -25.66
C ARG A 143 -7.80 -13.71 -26.14
N LEU A 144 -7.94 -12.43 -26.42
CA LEU A 144 -6.80 -11.54 -26.69
C LEU A 144 -6.96 -10.29 -25.82
N PHE A 145 -5.93 -9.98 -25.04
CA PHE A 145 -5.87 -8.75 -24.24
C PHE A 145 -5.68 -7.57 -25.19
N VAL A 146 -6.69 -6.70 -25.34
CA VAL A 146 -6.58 -5.48 -26.15
C VAL A 146 -7.20 -4.31 -25.39
N ALA A 147 -6.37 -3.38 -24.94
CA ALA A 147 -6.77 -2.08 -24.43
C ALA A 147 -6.71 -1.05 -25.58
N ARG A 148 -7.74 -0.21 -25.71
CA ARG A 148 -7.86 0.79 -26.77
C ARG A 148 -7.87 2.20 -26.14
N PRO A 149 -6.96 3.12 -26.52
CA PRO A 149 -7.04 4.49 -26.05
C PRO A 149 -8.09 5.27 -26.86
N SER A 150 -8.92 6.07 -26.17
CA SER A 150 -9.65 7.16 -26.80
C SER A 150 -9.04 8.49 -26.35
N ALA A 151 -8.39 9.15 -27.32
CA ALA A 151 -7.99 10.55 -27.44
C ALA A 151 -8.67 11.54 -26.46
N ALA A 152 -8.03 12.58 -25.87
CA ALA A 152 -6.79 13.34 -26.15
C ALA A 152 -6.52 14.34 -24.98
N PRO A 153 -5.50 15.24 -25.01
CA PRO A 153 -4.23 15.27 -25.75
C PRO A 153 -2.97 15.35 -24.83
N GLU A 154 -1.83 14.89 -25.38
CA GLU A 154 -0.42 15.21 -25.04
C GLU A 154 -0.01 15.28 -23.56
N THR A 155 0.78 14.35 -23.04
CA THR A 155 2.24 14.36 -23.27
C THR A 155 2.84 12.96 -23.13
N THR A 156 3.79 12.69 -23.99
CA THR A 156 4.48 11.41 -24.19
C THR A 156 5.26 11.00 -22.94
N ALA A 157 4.81 9.98 -22.21
CA ALA A 157 5.59 9.33 -21.16
C ALA A 157 6.29 8.09 -21.72
N LYS A 158 7.64 8.13 -21.78
CA LYS A 158 8.49 7.02 -22.23
C LYS A 158 8.83 6.11 -21.02
N PRO A 159 8.68 4.78 -21.10
CA PRO A 159 9.01 3.89 -19.98
C PRO A 159 10.52 3.70 -19.82
N LEU A 160 10.95 3.59 -18.55
CA LEU A 160 12.28 3.13 -18.14
C LEU A 160 12.38 1.63 -18.45
N SER A 161 13.31 1.28 -19.35
CA SER A 161 13.84 -0.05 -19.67
C SER A 161 12.86 -1.19 -20.05
N SER A 162 12.82 -1.45 -21.37
CA SER A 162 12.57 -2.68 -22.12
C SER A 162 12.32 -4.01 -21.36
N GLN A 163 11.19 -4.67 -21.64
CA GLN A 163 11.13 -5.95 -22.40
C GLN A 163 9.66 -6.34 -22.74
N SER A 164 9.37 -6.24 -24.05
CA SER A 164 8.47 -7.03 -24.92
C SER A 164 7.00 -7.40 -24.64
N ASP A 165 6.33 -7.09 -23.53
CA ASP A 165 4.86 -7.32 -23.45
C ASP A 165 4.09 -6.10 -22.91
N TRP A 166 3.45 -5.39 -23.83
CA TRP A 166 2.70 -4.16 -23.63
C TRP A 166 1.36 -4.46 -22.94
N SER A 167 1.24 -4.11 -21.66
CA SER A 167 -0.05 -4.10 -20.96
C SER A 167 -0.40 -2.66 -20.57
N THR A 168 -1.47 -2.09 -21.14
CA THR A 168 -1.91 -0.71 -20.86
C THR A 168 -3.19 -0.69 -20.01
N ALA A 169 -3.21 0.14 -18.96
CA ALA A 169 -4.33 0.34 -18.03
C ALA A 169 -4.94 1.76 -18.19
N THR A 170 -6.24 1.93 -17.93
CA THR A 170 -6.92 3.24 -18.05
C THR A 170 -7.02 3.91 -16.68
N CYS A 171 -6.37 5.05 -16.47
CA CYS A 171 -6.32 5.74 -15.18
C CYS A 171 -7.16 7.03 -15.19
N TRP A 172 -7.92 7.27 -14.12
CA TRP A 172 -8.73 8.47 -13.91
C TRP A 172 -8.36 9.11 -12.56
N ARG A 173 -8.29 10.44 -12.52
CA ARG A 173 -8.20 11.19 -11.25
C ARG A 173 -9.57 11.13 -10.57
N SER A 174 -9.60 10.78 -9.28
CA SER A 174 -10.84 10.84 -8.51
C SER A 174 -11.40 12.27 -8.54
N PRO A 175 -12.71 12.48 -8.73
CA PRO A 175 -13.29 13.81 -8.59
C PRO A 175 -13.03 14.32 -7.18
N THR A 176 -12.33 15.45 -7.05
CA THR A 176 -12.28 16.20 -5.80
C THR A 176 -13.72 16.46 -5.36
N ARG A 177 -14.11 16.04 -4.15
CA ARG A 177 -15.37 16.52 -3.55
C ARG A 177 -15.28 18.05 -3.55
N GLN A 178 -16.10 18.70 -4.38
CA GLN A 178 -16.37 20.11 -4.18
C GLN A 178 -17.09 20.23 -2.82
N PRO A 179 -16.66 21.14 -1.93
CA PRO A 179 -17.46 21.46 -0.75
C PRO A 179 -18.80 22.05 -1.22
N ALA A 180 -19.87 21.64 -0.52
CA ALA A 180 -21.22 22.16 -0.72
C ALA A 180 -21.33 23.62 -0.28
#